data_AF-A0A060Z3Z3-F1
#
_entry.id   AF-A0A060Z3Z3-F1
#
_cell.length_a   1.000
_cell.length_b   1.000
_cell.length_c   1.000
_cell.angle_alpha   90.00
_cell.angle_beta   90.00
_cell.angle_gamma   90.00
#
_symmetry.space_group_name_H-M   'P 1'
#
loop_
_entity.id
_entity.type
_entity.pdbx_description
1 polymer ?
#
loop_
_entity_poly.entity_id
_entity_poly.type
_entity_poly.pdbx_seq_one_letter_code
_entity_poly.pdbx_strand_id
1 'polypeptide(L)'
;TCFFSDIIVTPSSPSQDSMFERMQCHTVAEQQACMQDERVFLGDFLQLDAGHAATVEYLQQVARVRMGLDRAADLLVHMLSAAATGSQEESPNGVAAFLTSVVELCRRSGNDWYRVYLIRKICSQRGVEFVQKLLKVADIRWLFPAEVLQQNEDGSQIDQYLVCGEDYKTIRDAVAKAMMEGKIEGLDNACEVLL
;
A
#
# COMPACT_ATOMS: atom_id res chain seq x y z
N THR A 1 -8.75 -2.13 19.66
CA THR A 1 -8.27 -1.41 18.45
C THR A 1 -6.76 -1.54 18.25
N CYS A 2 -5.91 -1.37 19.28
CA CYS A 2 -4.44 -1.55 19.16
C CYS A 2 -3.97 -3.00 18.86
N PHE A 3 -4.75 -4.02 19.23
CA PHE A 3 -4.38 -5.42 18.95
C PHE A 3 -4.37 -5.74 17.43
N PHE A 4 -5.26 -5.11 16.67
CA PHE A 4 -5.38 -5.34 15.22
C PHE A 4 -4.19 -4.79 14.43
N SER A 5 -3.71 -3.62 14.86
CA SER A 5 -2.59 -2.95 14.23
C SER A 5 -1.30 -3.74 14.38
N ASP A 6 -1.09 -4.41 15.52
CA ASP A 6 0.12 -5.21 15.73
C ASP A 6 0.04 -6.53 14.95
N ILE A 7 -1.10 -7.23 14.94
CA ILE A 7 -1.26 -8.51 14.23
C ILE A 7 -1.14 -8.37 12.70
N ILE A 8 -1.64 -7.28 12.13
CA ILE A 8 -1.55 -7.02 10.69
C ILE A 8 -0.19 -6.42 10.29
N VAL A 9 0.60 -5.89 11.23
CA VAL A 9 1.90 -5.24 10.92
C VAL A 9 3.11 -6.09 11.34
N THR A 10 2.95 -7.08 12.22
CA THR A 10 4.06 -7.98 12.59
C THR A 10 4.60 -8.76 11.38
N PRO A 11 5.91 -9.04 11.32
CA PRO A 11 6.49 -9.97 10.33
C PRO A 11 5.79 -11.33 10.43
N SER A 12 5.84 -12.10 9.33
CA SER A 12 5.10 -13.36 9.19
C SER A 12 5.21 -14.25 10.42
N SER A 13 4.07 -14.52 11.04
CA SER A 13 3.95 -15.53 12.08
C SER A 13 4.00 -16.93 11.45
N PRO A 14 4.47 -17.98 12.15
CA PRO A 14 4.60 -19.33 11.59
C PRO A 14 3.29 -19.93 11.03
N SER A 15 2.13 -19.43 11.48
CA SER A 15 0.83 -19.76 10.89
C SER A 15 0.63 -19.19 9.48
N GLN A 16 1.19 -18.01 9.19
CA GLN A 16 1.15 -17.36 7.88
C GLN A 16 2.05 -18.10 6.89
N ASP A 17 3.22 -18.58 7.34
CA ASP A 17 4.14 -19.34 6.48
C ASP A 17 3.52 -20.68 6.05
N SER A 18 2.85 -21.40 6.96
CA SER A 18 2.13 -22.64 6.65
C SER A 18 0.92 -22.45 5.73
N MET A 19 0.27 -21.28 5.77
CA MET A 19 -0.83 -20.96 4.86
C MET A 19 -0.33 -20.45 3.50
N PHE A 20 0.79 -19.73 3.48
CA PHE A 20 1.45 -19.30 2.24
C PHE A 20 1.90 -20.49 1.39
N GLU A 21 2.42 -21.53 2.04
CA GLU A 21 2.81 -22.79 1.37
C GLU A 21 1.59 -23.52 0.76
N ARG A 22 0.43 -23.47 1.42
CA ARG A 22 -0.84 -24.00 0.90
C ARG A 22 -1.45 -23.19 -0.25
N MET A 23 -1.06 -21.92 -0.39
CA MET A 23 -1.55 -21.01 -1.44
C MET A 23 -0.71 -21.05 -2.72
N GLN A 24 0.34 -21.88 -2.77
CA GLN A 24 1.14 -22.07 -3.98
C GLN A 24 0.32 -22.83 -5.03
N CYS A 25 -0.34 -22.07 -5.89
CA CYS A 25 -1.02 -22.59 -7.06
C CYS A 25 0.01 -22.77 -8.17
N HIS A 26 0.17 -23.99 -8.69
CA HIS A 26 1.17 -24.29 -9.72
C HIS A 26 0.59 -24.19 -11.14
N THR A 27 -0.73 -24.19 -11.27
CA THR A 27 -1.44 -24.06 -12.55
C THR A 27 -2.43 -22.89 -12.56
N VAL A 28 -2.76 -22.40 -13.76
CA VAL A 28 -3.74 -21.32 -13.97
C VAL A 28 -5.13 -21.69 -13.43
N ALA A 29 -5.52 -22.97 -13.55
CA ALA A 29 -6.80 -23.47 -13.05
C ALA A 29 -6.86 -23.51 -11.52
N GLU A 30 -5.78 -23.95 -10.87
CA GLU A 30 -5.66 -23.91 -9.40
C GLU A 30 -5.67 -22.47 -8.89
N GLN A 31 -4.97 -21.57 -9.59
CA GLN A 31 -4.96 -20.15 -9.24
C GLN A 31 -6.36 -19.55 -9.32
N GLN A 32 -7.14 -19.92 -10.35
CA GLN A 32 -8.53 -19.48 -10.50
C GLN A 32 -9.44 -20.02 -9.39
N ALA A 33 -9.29 -21.30 -9.02
CA ALA A 33 -10.05 -21.92 -7.93
C ALA A 33 -9.72 -21.28 -6.58
N CYS A 34 -8.43 -21.06 -6.31
CA CYS A 34 -7.93 -20.35 -5.14
C CYS A 34 -8.51 -18.93 -5.03
N MET A 35 -8.48 -18.14 -6.12
CA MET A 35 -9.07 -16.80 -6.12
C MET A 35 -10.57 -16.81 -5.83
N GLN A 36 -11.29 -17.82 -6.31
CA GLN A 36 -12.71 -17.96 -6.05
C GLN A 36 -12.99 -18.36 -4.60
N ASP A 37 -12.18 -19.22 -4.00
CA ASP A 37 -12.27 -19.61 -2.58
C ASP A 37 -11.97 -18.41 -1.67
N GLU A 38 -10.90 -17.67 -1.94
CA GLU A 38 -10.56 -16.44 -1.21
C GLU A 38 -11.64 -15.37 -1.33
N ARG A 39 -12.26 -15.23 -2.51
CA ARG A 39 -13.38 -14.33 -2.73
C ARG A 39 -14.57 -14.67 -1.82
N VAL A 40 -14.95 -15.94 -1.74
CA VAL A 40 -16.06 -16.40 -0.88
C VAL A 40 -15.72 -16.11 0.58
N PHE A 41 -14.51 -16.48 0.99
CA PHE A 41 -14.02 -16.24 2.34
C PHE A 41 -14.06 -14.76 2.75
N LEU A 42 -13.56 -13.84 1.92
CA LEU A 42 -13.58 -12.41 2.23
C LEU A 42 -15.02 -11.85 2.35
N GLY A 43 -15.95 -12.39 1.55
CA GLY A 43 -17.36 -12.04 1.63
C GLY A 43 -18.02 -12.48 2.94
N ASP A 44 -17.67 -13.68 3.42
CA ASP A 44 -18.17 -14.24 4.67
C ASP A 44 -17.53 -13.57 5.90
N PHE A 45 -16.23 -13.23 5.82
CA PHE A 45 -15.50 -12.55 6.88
C PHE A 45 -16.14 -11.20 7.27
N LEU A 46 -16.70 -10.48 6.31
CA LEU A 46 -17.44 -9.23 6.55
C LEU A 46 -18.71 -9.40 7.38
N GLN A 47 -19.27 -10.61 7.45
CA GLN A 47 -20.48 -10.92 8.19
C GLN A 47 -20.19 -11.42 9.60
N LEU A 48 -18.92 -11.71 9.92
CA LEU A 48 -18.53 -12.09 11.28
C LEU A 48 -18.57 -10.88 12.20
N ASP A 49 -19.36 -10.97 13.25
CA ASP A 49 -19.47 -9.92 14.27
C ASP A 49 -18.19 -9.86 15.11
N ALA A 50 -17.65 -8.65 15.30
CA ALA A 50 -16.36 -8.37 15.95
C ALA A 50 -16.39 -8.54 17.49
N GLY A 51 -17.38 -9.27 18.01
CA GLY A 51 -17.64 -9.46 19.42
C GLY A 51 -16.76 -10.51 20.12
N HIS A 52 -15.83 -11.15 19.42
CA HIS A 52 -15.05 -12.27 19.97
C HIS A 52 -13.58 -11.89 20.19
N ALA A 53 -13.12 -12.12 21.41
CA ALA A 53 -11.74 -11.97 21.87
C ALA A 53 -10.76 -12.77 20.99
N ALA A 54 -9.48 -12.43 21.07
CA ALA A 54 -8.37 -12.99 20.30
C ALA A 54 -8.21 -14.53 20.47
N THR A 55 -9.08 -15.31 19.85
CA THR A 55 -8.94 -16.75 19.70
C THR A 55 -7.98 -17.08 18.56
N VAL A 56 -7.40 -18.28 18.58
CA VAL A 56 -6.48 -18.74 17.54
C VAL A 56 -7.19 -18.77 16.17
N GLU A 57 -8.46 -19.14 16.15
CA GLU A 57 -9.29 -19.17 14.93
C GLU A 57 -9.45 -17.76 14.36
N TYR A 58 -9.71 -16.77 15.20
CA TYR A 58 -9.80 -15.38 14.76
C TYR A 58 -8.48 -14.87 14.16
N LEU A 59 -7.35 -15.18 14.81
CA LEU A 59 -6.03 -14.85 14.31
C LEU A 59 -5.73 -15.53 12.96
N GLN A 60 -6.16 -16.77 12.78
CA GLN A 60 -6.05 -17.46 11.49
C GLN A 60 -6.87 -16.78 10.41
N GLN A 61 -8.10 -16.33 10.71
CA GLN A 61 -8.90 -15.59 9.74
C GLN A 61 -8.27 -14.24 9.38
N VAL A 62 -7.73 -13.51 10.36
CA VAL A 62 -7.01 -12.26 10.11
C VAL A 62 -5.77 -12.49 9.25
N ALA A 63 -4.99 -13.54 9.53
CA ALA A 63 -3.85 -13.92 8.72
C ALA A 63 -4.24 -14.33 7.30
N ARG A 64 -5.39 -15.00 7.11
CA ARG A 64 -5.94 -15.31 5.79
C ARG A 64 -6.35 -14.06 5.02
N VAL A 65 -7.06 -13.13 5.66
CA VAL A 65 -7.38 -11.82 5.08
C VAL A 65 -6.10 -11.10 4.65
N ARG A 66 -5.06 -11.12 5.50
CA ARG A 66 -3.77 -10.49 5.21
C ARG A 66 -3.12 -11.07 3.96
N MET A 67 -3.12 -12.39 3.78
CA MET A 67 -2.61 -13.02 2.54
C MET A 67 -3.43 -12.62 1.31
N GLY A 68 -4.76 -12.55 1.43
CA GLY A 68 -5.63 -12.06 0.36
C GLY A 68 -5.28 -10.62 -0.04
N LEU A 69 -5.02 -9.75 0.95
CA LEU A 69 -4.58 -8.37 0.71
C LEU A 69 -3.18 -8.29 0.11
N ASP A 70 -2.24 -9.14 0.53
CA ASP A 70 -0.91 -9.24 -0.08
C ASP A 70 -1.03 -9.59 -1.57
N ARG A 71 -1.87 -10.60 -1.89
CA ARG A 71 -2.12 -11.00 -3.28
C ARG A 71 -2.80 -9.90 -4.09
N ALA A 72 -3.78 -9.21 -3.50
CA ALA A 72 -4.43 -8.08 -4.13
C ALA A 72 -3.44 -6.94 -4.44
N ALA A 73 -2.53 -6.64 -3.52
CA ALA A 73 -1.48 -5.64 -3.75
C ALA A 73 -0.59 -6.02 -4.94
N ASP A 74 -0.15 -7.29 -5.02
CA ASP A 74 0.66 -7.77 -6.15
C ASP A 74 -0.10 -7.64 -7.49
N LEU A 75 -1.37 -8.03 -7.52
CA LEU A 75 -2.23 -7.94 -8.71
C LEU A 75 -2.48 -6.49 -9.14
N LEU A 76 -2.74 -5.60 -8.19
CA LEU A 76 -2.91 -4.17 -8.47
C LEU A 76 -1.63 -3.58 -9.06
N VAL A 77 -0.47 -3.89 -8.47
CA VAL A 77 0.83 -3.44 -8.98
C VAL A 77 1.07 -3.94 -10.40
N HIS A 78 0.78 -5.21 -10.69
CA HIS A 78 0.94 -5.79 -12.03
C HIS A 78 0.02 -5.10 -13.06
N MET A 79 -1.27 -4.97 -12.74
CA MET A 79 -2.27 -4.35 -13.63
C MET A 79 -1.92 -2.89 -13.93
N LEU A 80 -1.52 -2.13 -12.93
CA LEU A 80 -1.19 -0.71 -13.06
C LEU A 80 0.13 -0.50 -13.80
N SER A 81 1.08 -1.42 -13.66
CA SER A 81 2.32 -1.41 -14.44
C SER A 81 2.06 -1.76 -15.91
N ALA A 82 1.22 -2.76 -16.18
CA ALA A 82 0.84 -3.17 -17.53
C ALA A 82 0.06 -2.08 -18.29
N ALA A 83 -0.82 -1.36 -17.58
CA ALA A 83 -1.54 -0.21 -18.13
C ALA A 83 -0.59 0.93 -18.53
N ALA A 84 0.50 1.15 -17.79
CA ALA A 84 1.50 2.16 -18.10
C ALA A 84 2.38 1.80 -19.32
N THR A 85 2.57 0.50 -19.58
CA THR A 85 3.38 0.00 -20.71
C THR A 85 2.56 -0.27 -21.97
N GLY A 86 1.24 -0.08 -21.95
CA GLY A 86 0.35 -0.32 -23.10
C GLY A 86 0.20 -1.80 -23.48
N SER A 87 0.65 -2.71 -22.62
CA SER A 87 0.51 -4.15 -22.79
C SER A 87 -0.89 -4.58 -22.35
N GLN A 88 -1.76 -4.83 -23.33
CA GLN A 88 -3.11 -5.35 -23.11
C GLN A 88 -3.02 -6.86 -22.83
N GLU A 89 -2.52 -7.24 -21.65
CA GLU A 89 -2.75 -8.59 -21.15
C GLU A 89 -4.19 -8.67 -20.64
N GLU A 90 -4.99 -9.55 -21.23
CA GLU A 90 -6.34 -9.84 -20.76
C GLU A 90 -6.24 -10.39 -19.33
N SER A 91 -6.64 -9.57 -18.37
CA SER A 91 -6.69 -9.99 -16.98
C SER A 91 -7.63 -11.20 -16.85
N PRO A 92 -7.18 -12.33 -16.25
CA PRO A 92 -8.01 -13.50 -16.08
C PRO A 92 -9.33 -13.12 -15.39
N ASN A 93 -10.46 -13.66 -15.85
CA ASN A 93 -11.81 -13.32 -15.38
C ASN A 93 -11.96 -13.43 -13.83
N GLY A 94 -11.19 -14.30 -13.16
CA GLY A 94 -11.18 -14.40 -11.69
C GLY A 94 -10.49 -13.25 -10.96
N VAL A 95 -9.49 -12.61 -11.55
CA VAL A 95 -8.72 -11.52 -10.92
C VAL A 95 -9.63 -10.32 -10.65
N ALA A 96 -10.46 -9.94 -11.64
CA ALA A 96 -11.38 -8.82 -11.49
C ALA A 96 -12.43 -9.08 -10.40
N ALA A 97 -12.99 -10.29 -10.34
CA ALA A 97 -13.97 -10.68 -9.33
C ALA A 97 -13.37 -10.71 -7.90
N PHE A 98 -12.12 -11.18 -7.77
CA PHE A 98 -11.39 -11.15 -6.50
C PHE A 98 -11.12 -9.73 -6.04
N LEU A 99 -10.56 -8.88 -6.91
CA LEU A 99 -10.29 -7.47 -6.58
C LEU A 99 -11.57 -6.72 -6.20
N THR A 100 -12.68 -6.99 -6.88
CA THR A 100 -14.00 -6.44 -6.51
C THR A 100 -14.37 -6.81 -5.08
N SER A 101 -14.07 -8.03 -4.65
CA SER A 101 -14.37 -8.49 -3.28
C SER A 101 -13.48 -7.80 -2.24
N VAL A 102 -12.23 -7.51 -2.59
CA VAL A 102 -11.31 -6.71 -1.74
C VAL A 102 -11.74 -5.26 -1.64
N VAL A 103 -12.24 -4.68 -2.73
CA VAL A 103 -12.84 -3.33 -2.72
C VAL A 103 -14.04 -3.29 -1.78
N GLU A 104 -14.93 -4.28 -1.88
CA GLU A 104 -16.09 -4.40 -0.99
C GLU A 104 -15.69 -4.64 0.46
N LEU A 105 -14.65 -5.42 0.74
CA LEU A 105 -14.06 -5.56 2.08
C LEU A 105 -13.64 -4.20 2.65
N CYS A 106 -12.92 -3.40 1.86
CA CYS A 106 -12.46 -2.08 2.28
C CYS A 106 -13.60 -1.08 2.48
N ARG A 107 -14.67 -1.17 1.68
CA ARG A 107 -15.84 -0.28 1.78
C ARG A 107 -16.76 -0.66 2.93
N ARG A 108 -17.08 -1.94 3.08
CA ARG A 108 -18.12 -2.43 4.00
C ARG A 108 -17.62 -2.59 5.44
N SER A 109 -16.32 -2.81 5.64
CA SER A 109 -15.76 -2.96 6.99
C SER A 109 -15.79 -1.69 7.83
N GLY A 110 -16.02 -0.51 7.22
CA GLY A 110 -15.97 0.77 7.91
C GLY A 110 -14.60 1.09 8.54
N ASN A 111 -13.57 0.33 8.15
CA ASN A 111 -12.28 0.31 8.80
C ASN A 111 -11.17 0.55 7.76
N ASP A 112 -10.49 1.69 7.89
CA ASP A 112 -9.40 2.07 6.99
C ASP A 112 -8.12 1.24 7.17
N TRP A 113 -8.03 0.37 8.19
CA TRP A 113 -6.87 -0.49 8.40
C TRP A 113 -6.53 -1.34 7.17
N TYR A 114 -7.53 -1.85 6.45
CA TYR A 114 -7.28 -2.65 5.23
C TYR A 114 -6.75 -1.80 4.08
N ARG A 115 -7.27 -0.59 3.91
CA ARG A 115 -6.78 0.40 2.94
C ARG A 115 -5.34 0.81 3.26
N VAL A 116 -5.07 1.17 4.51
CA VAL A 116 -3.74 1.53 5.01
C VAL A 116 -2.75 0.37 4.83
N TYR A 117 -3.17 -0.87 5.11
CA TYR A 117 -2.33 -2.05 4.89
C TYR A 117 -1.95 -2.20 3.42
N LEU A 118 -2.91 -2.14 2.50
CA LEU A 118 -2.67 -2.21 1.06
C LEU A 118 -1.73 -1.10 0.58
N ILE A 119 -1.94 0.15 1.03
CA ILE A 119 -1.05 1.27 0.71
C ILE A 119 0.38 0.99 1.19
N ARG A 120 0.55 0.53 2.43
CA ARG A 120 1.87 0.19 2.99
C ARG A 120 2.53 -0.95 2.22
N LYS A 121 1.76 -1.97 1.85
CA LYS A 121 2.25 -3.12 1.08
C LYS A 121 2.74 -2.67 -0.30
N ILE A 122 1.93 -1.91 -1.04
CA ILE A 122 2.30 -1.38 -2.35
C ILE A 122 3.53 -0.46 -2.25
N CYS A 123 3.56 0.42 -1.24
CA CYS A 123 4.70 1.28 -0.96
C CYS A 123 5.98 0.48 -0.70
N SER A 124 5.91 -0.63 0.05
CA SER A 124 7.06 -1.50 0.29
C SER A 124 7.58 -2.20 -0.97
N GLN A 125 6.73 -2.44 -1.97
CA GLN A 125 7.09 -3.13 -3.21
C GLN A 125 7.58 -2.20 -4.33
N ARG A 126 7.07 -0.96 -4.39
CA ARG A 126 7.29 -0.03 -5.51
C ARG A 126 7.73 1.37 -5.09
N GLY A 127 7.82 1.64 -3.79
CA GLY A 127 8.19 2.94 -3.23
C GLY A 127 7.02 3.92 -3.17
N VAL A 128 7.24 5.04 -2.46
CA VAL A 128 6.23 6.08 -2.25
C VAL A 128 5.85 6.80 -3.54
N GLU A 129 6.80 6.97 -4.46
CA GLU A 129 6.62 7.66 -5.74
C GLU A 129 5.56 6.94 -6.59
N PHE A 130 5.53 5.61 -6.52
CA PHE A 130 4.51 4.82 -7.19
C PHE A 130 3.13 5.07 -6.58
N VAL A 131 3.02 5.06 -5.25
CA VAL A 131 1.76 5.34 -4.54
C VAL A 131 1.25 6.76 -4.81
N GLN A 132 2.13 7.75 -4.89
CA GLN A 132 1.77 9.12 -5.25
C GLN A 132 1.19 9.20 -6.67
N LYS A 133 1.71 8.42 -7.62
CA LYS A 133 1.09 8.32 -8.96
C LYS A 133 -0.31 7.69 -8.89
N LEU A 134 -0.52 6.72 -8.00
CA LEU A 134 -1.83 6.08 -7.82
C LEU A 134 -2.92 7.04 -7.32
N LEU A 135 -2.56 8.07 -6.54
CA LEU A 135 -3.50 9.12 -6.12
C LEU A 135 -4.15 9.83 -7.31
N LYS A 136 -3.45 9.90 -8.45
CA LYS A 136 -3.92 10.54 -9.67
C LYS A 136 -4.78 9.62 -10.56
N VAL A 137 -4.81 8.31 -10.28
CA VAL A 137 -5.55 7.32 -11.08
C VAL A 137 -6.96 7.14 -10.52
N ALA A 138 -7.98 7.54 -11.28
CA ALA A 138 -9.38 7.53 -10.85
C ALA A 138 -9.85 6.14 -10.35
N ASP A 139 -9.47 5.07 -11.05
CA ASP A 139 -9.91 3.70 -10.77
C ASP A 139 -9.35 3.12 -9.47
N ILE A 140 -8.31 3.73 -8.89
CA ILE A 140 -7.65 3.29 -7.65
C ILE A 140 -7.95 4.23 -6.47
N ARG A 141 -8.70 5.32 -6.67
CA ARG A 141 -9.01 6.28 -5.59
C ARG A 141 -9.73 5.68 -4.39
N TRP A 142 -10.45 4.57 -4.57
CA TRP A 142 -11.12 3.83 -3.48
C TRP A 142 -10.16 3.32 -2.40
N LEU A 143 -8.87 3.18 -2.74
CA LEU A 143 -7.83 2.70 -1.84
C LEU A 143 -7.43 3.77 -0.81
N PHE A 144 -7.62 5.05 -1.13
CA PHE A 144 -7.15 6.15 -0.30
C PHE A 144 -8.28 6.70 0.59
N PRO A 145 -8.04 6.88 1.89
CA PRO A 145 -8.96 7.61 2.76
C PRO A 145 -9.24 9.02 2.23
N ALA A 146 -10.42 9.55 2.54
CA ALA A 146 -10.86 10.85 2.02
C ALA A 146 -9.92 11.99 2.42
N GLU A 147 -9.31 11.89 3.61
CA GLU A 147 -8.36 12.85 4.16
C GLU A 147 -7.08 12.93 3.33
N VAL A 148 -6.66 11.80 2.74
CA VAL A 148 -5.46 11.73 1.89
C VAL A 148 -5.76 12.33 0.51
N LEU A 149 -6.98 12.17 0.01
CA LEU A 149 -7.40 12.73 -1.28
C LEU A 149 -7.61 14.25 -1.25
N GLN A 150 -7.79 14.84 -0.06
CA GLN A 150 -7.99 16.29 0.13
C GLN A 150 -6.69 17.07 0.34
N GLN A 151 -5.58 16.39 0.68
CA GLN A 151 -4.28 17.06 0.78
C GLN A 151 -3.79 17.41 -0.63
N ASN A 152 -3.83 18.71 -0.95
CA ASN A 152 -3.52 19.25 -2.26
C ASN A 152 -2.04 19.03 -2.64
N GLU A 153 -1.90 18.76 -3.93
CA GLU A 153 -0.72 18.68 -4.79
C GLU A 153 0.51 19.53 -4.43
N ASP A 154 1.31 19.07 -3.47
CA ASP A 154 2.75 19.16 -3.67
C ASP A 154 3.37 17.86 -3.16
N GLY A 155 3.27 16.83 -4.00
CA GLY A 155 4.03 15.60 -3.87
C GLY A 155 5.50 15.91 -4.13
N SER A 156 6.11 16.69 -3.23
CA SER A 156 7.55 16.86 -3.22
C SER A 156 8.17 15.47 -3.15
N GLN A 157 9.00 15.19 -4.14
CA GLN A 157 9.78 13.97 -4.19
C GLN A 157 10.51 13.81 -2.86
N ILE A 158 10.56 12.59 -2.32
CA ILE A 158 11.36 12.38 -1.10
C ILE A 158 12.79 12.81 -1.39
N ASP A 159 13.28 13.77 -0.61
CA ASP A 159 14.67 14.22 -0.72
C ASP A 159 15.62 13.15 -0.16
N GLN A 160 16.21 12.40 -1.08
CA GLN A 160 17.12 11.29 -0.78
C GLN A 160 18.46 11.76 -0.22
N TYR A 161 18.81 13.05 -0.36
CA TYR A 161 20.08 13.60 0.11
C TYR A 161 20.03 14.08 1.56
N LEU A 162 18.88 13.99 2.23
CA LEU A 162 18.80 14.20 3.68
C LEU A 162 19.73 13.27 4.49
N VAL A 163 20.21 12.17 3.90
CA VAL A 163 21.25 11.31 4.48
C VAL A 163 22.58 12.06 4.71
N CYS A 164 22.85 13.11 3.95
CA CYS A 164 24.04 13.95 4.10
C CYS A 164 23.98 14.85 5.35
N GLY A 165 22.89 14.83 6.11
CA GLY A 165 22.77 15.51 7.39
C GLY A 165 22.35 16.97 7.28
N GLU A 166 22.49 17.67 8.42
CA GLU A 166 21.99 19.04 8.58
C GLU A 166 22.73 20.04 7.68
N ASP A 167 23.98 19.75 7.34
CA ASP A 167 24.83 20.59 6.49
C ASP A 167 24.23 20.71 5.07
N TYR A 168 23.90 19.56 4.46
CA TYR A 168 23.20 19.53 3.17
C TYR A 168 21.85 20.24 3.24
N LYS A 169 21.07 19.97 4.30
CA LYS A 169 19.75 20.58 4.49
C LYS A 169 19.87 22.12 4.60
N THR A 170 20.85 22.62 5.34
CA THR A 170 21.14 24.05 5.48
C THR A 170 21.45 24.70 4.13
N ILE A 171 22.31 24.07 3.32
CA ILE A 171 22.63 24.55 1.96
C ILE A 171 21.39 24.53 1.08
N ARG A 172 20.67 23.40 1.04
CA ARG A 172 19.48 23.22 0.20
C ARG A 172 18.41 24.26 0.51
N ASP A 173 18.15 24.51 1.80
CA ASP A 173 17.14 25.48 2.23
C ASP A 173 17.57 26.91 1.89
N ALA A 174 18.86 27.24 2.02
CA ALA A 174 19.42 28.53 1.58
C ALA A 174 19.30 28.72 0.06
N VAL A 175 19.57 27.69 -0.74
CA VAL A 175 19.38 27.70 -2.20
C VAL A 175 17.92 27.91 -2.56
N ALA A 176 17.01 27.13 -1.97
CA ALA A 176 15.58 27.25 -2.21
C ALA A 176 15.07 28.66 -1.88
N LYS A 177 15.51 29.22 -0.75
CA LYS A 177 15.19 30.58 -0.35
C LYS A 177 15.73 31.63 -1.33
N ALA A 178 17.00 31.52 -1.72
CA ALA A 178 17.62 32.43 -2.68
C ALA A 178 16.90 32.41 -4.05
N MET A 179 16.47 31.23 -4.51
CA MET A 179 15.69 31.07 -5.73
C MET A 179 14.30 31.70 -5.62
N MET A 180 13.62 31.55 -4.49
CA MET A 180 12.30 32.17 -4.26
C MET A 180 12.38 33.70 -4.13
N GLU A 181 13.45 34.22 -3.51
CA GLU A 181 13.63 35.65 -3.25
C GLU A 181 14.35 36.38 -4.40
N GLY A 182 14.95 35.65 -5.34
CA GLY A 182 15.76 36.18 -6.45
C GLY A 182 17.06 36.86 -6.00
N LYS A 183 17.55 36.56 -4.79
CA LYS A 183 18.73 37.19 -4.17
C LYS A 183 19.67 36.13 -3.63
N ILE A 184 20.96 36.23 -3.97
CA ILE A 184 21.99 35.22 -3.63
C ILE A 184 22.69 35.53 -2.30
N GLU A 185 22.44 36.69 -1.70
CA GLU A 185 23.15 37.19 -0.50
C GLU A 185 23.08 36.27 0.74
N GLY A 186 22.13 35.32 0.79
CA GLY A 186 22.03 34.33 1.87
C GLY A 186 22.85 33.04 1.67
N LEU A 187 23.38 32.81 0.46
CA LEU A 187 24.02 31.55 0.07
C LEU A 187 25.46 31.44 0.57
N ASP A 188 26.21 32.54 0.53
CA ASP A 188 27.61 32.58 0.96
C ASP A 188 27.75 32.23 2.45
N ASN A 189 26.84 32.74 3.29
CA ASN A 189 26.81 32.44 4.73
C ASN A 189 26.54 30.95 5.02
N ALA A 190 25.72 30.28 4.21
CA ALA A 190 25.42 28.86 4.40
C ALA A 190 26.61 27.96 4.01
N CYS A 191 27.40 28.38 3.02
CA CYS A 191 28.63 27.69 2.62
C CYS A 191 29.78 27.94 3.60
N GLU A 192 29.89 29.12 4.22
CA GLU A 192 30.95 29.42 5.18
C GLU A 192 30.78 28.72 6.54
N VAL A 193 29.56 28.38 6.95
CA VAL A 193 29.30 27.66 8.23
C VAL A 193 29.84 26.21 8.22
N LEU A 194 30.20 25.70 7.04
CA LEU A 194 30.63 24.31 6.82
C LEU A 194 32.13 24.16 6.52
N LEU A 195 32.87 25.26 6.48
CA LEU A 195 34.33 25.31 6.35
C LEU A 195 35.00 25.62 7.69
#